data_AF-A0A161SEY2-F1
#
_entry.id   AF-A0A161SEY2-F1
#
_cell.length_a   1.000
_cell.length_b   1.000
_cell.length_c   1.000
_cell.angle_alpha   90.00
_cell.angle_beta   90.00
_cell.angle_gamma   90.00
#
_symmetry.space_group_name_H-M   'P 1'
#
loop_
_entity.id
_entity.type
_entity.pdbx_description
1 polymer ?
#
loop_
_entity_poly.entity_id
_entity_poly.type
_entity_poly.pdbx_seq_one_letter_code
_entity_poly.pdbx_strand_id
1 'polypeptide(L)'
;MTTTTVERLAGLLLTAEAVAVFVLAGWEIVALVRGDTGSVASSVALIVLTAVGAFAVAGFALATWRGASWGRSGGIVTQLLALAVAGGALTGEDPQPGFAVAVVLPALLGLALLIVAARAAARRLRS
;
A
#
# COMPACT_ATOMS: atom_id res chain seq x y z
N MET A 1 23.99 5.82 4.58
CA MET A 1 23.48 6.26 3.28
C MET A 1 22.45 7.35 3.52
N THR A 2 22.65 8.56 2.99
CA THR A 2 21.69 9.67 3.12
C THR A 2 20.57 9.49 2.10
N THR A 3 19.33 9.28 2.55
CA THR A 3 18.17 9.21 1.65
C THR A 3 17.83 10.58 1.07
N THR A 4 17.40 10.61 -0.20
CA THR A 4 16.95 11.85 -0.84
C THR A 4 15.59 12.29 -0.31
N THR A 5 15.23 13.55 -0.53
CA THR A 5 13.88 14.07 -0.23
C THR A 5 12.79 13.20 -0.87
N VAL A 6 12.98 12.77 -2.12
CA VAL A 6 12.00 11.91 -2.82
C VAL A 6 11.87 10.53 -2.16
N GLU A 7 12.97 9.91 -1.75
CA GLU A 7 12.93 8.62 -1.02
C GLU A 7 12.23 8.76 0.33
N ARG A 8 12.41 9.88 1.01
CA ARG A 8 11.70 10.18 2.27
C ARG A 8 10.21 10.37 2.05
N LEU A 9 9.81 11.13 1.03
CA LEU A 9 8.41 11.33 0.67
C LEU A 9 7.74 10.01 0.24
N ALA A 10 8.42 9.21 -0.58
CA ALA A 10 7.94 7.88 -0.97
C ALA A 10 7.73 6.97 0.25
N GLY A 11 8.70 6.91 1.17
CA GLY A 11 8.57 6.12 2.39
C GLY A 11 7.52 6.66 3.35
N LEU A 12 7.33 7.99 3.42
CA LEU A 12 6.28 8.61 4.24
C LEU A 12 4.89 8.24 3.71
N LEU A 13 4.70 8.30 2.39
CA LEU A 13 3.43 7.91 1.77
C LEU A 13 3.15 6.42 1.96
N LEU A 14 4.14 5.55 1.73
CA LEU A 14 4.01 4.11 2.02
C LEU A 14 3.70 3.83 3.50
N THR A 15 4.21 4.65 4.42
CA THR A 15 3.87 4.55 5.84
C THR A 15 2.42 4.92 6.09
N ALA A 16 1.93 5.99 5.45
CA ALA A 16 0.52 6.37 5.54
C ALA A 16 -0.40 5.28 4.96
N GLU A 17 -0.02 4.67 3.84
CA GLU A 17 -0.72 3.52 3.27
C GLU A 17 -0.70 2.31 4.19
N ALA A 18 0.44 1.98 4.80
CA ALA A 18 0.52 0.89 5.77
C ALA A 18 -0.43 1.12 6.95
N VAL A 19 -0.48 2.36 7.48
CA VAL A 19 -1.42 2.75 8.53
C VAL A 19 -2.86 2.58 8.06
N ALA A 20 -3.19 2.99 6.83
CA ALA A 20 -4.52 2.81 6.27
C ALA A 20 -4.93 1.32 6.20
N VAL A 21 -4.01 0.44 5.78
CA VAL A 21 -4.28 -1.02 5.74
C VAL A 21 -4.38 -1.61 7.15
N PHE A 22 -3.61 -1.13 8.13
CA PHE A 22 -3.81 -1.54 9.53
C PHE A 22 -5.15 -1.08 10.09
N VAL A 23 -5.60 0.13 9.76
CA VAL A 23 -6.93 0.63 10.13
C VAL A 23 -8.01 -0.25 9.49
N LEU A 24 -7.84 -0.66 8.23
CA LEU A 24 -8.75 -1.59 7.57
C LEU A 24 -8.80 -2.95 8.27
N ALA A 25 -7.65 -3.54 8.63
CA ALA A 25 -7.61 -4.78 9.39
C ALA A 25 -8.32 -4.65 10.76
N GLY A 26 -8.15 -3.52 11.44
CA GLY A 26 -8.86 -3.20 12.67
C GLY A 26 -10.37 -3.09 12.46
N TRP A 27 -10.79 -2.51 11.33
CA TRP A 27 -12.20 -2.42 10.95
C TRP A 27 -12.82 -3.78 10.68
N GLU A 28 -12.12 -4.68 9.98
CA GLU A 28 -12.56 -6.06 9.74
C GLU A 28 -12.79 -6.83 11.06
N ILE A 29 -11.95 -6.59 12.08
CA ILE A 29 -12.15 -7.17 13.42
C ILE A 29 -13.43 -6.62 14.06
N VAL A 30 -13.68 -5.32 13.97
CA VAL A 30 -14.91 -4.70 14.49
C VAL A 30 -16.15 -5.27 13.79
N ALA A 31 -16.10 -5.45 12.47
CA ALA A 31 -17.19 -6.05 11.69
C ALA A 31 -17.48 -7.49 12.14
N LEU A 32 -16.42 -8.31 12.33
CA LEU A 32 -16.55 -9.67 12.83
C LEU A 32 -17.20 -9.71 14.22
N VAL A 33 -16.77 -8.86 15.15
CA VAL A 33 -17.33 -8.81 16.51
C VAL A 33 -18.79 -8.36 16.52
N ARG A 34 -19.19 -7.48 15.59
CA ARG A 34 -20.58 -7.02 15.45
C ARG A 34 -21.50 -8.05 14.79
N GLY A 35 -20.96 -9.15 14.27
CA GLY A 35 -21.72 -10.15 13.53
C GLY A 35 -22.12 -9.72 12.12
N ASP A 36 -21.49 -8.68 11.57
CA ASP A 36 -21.75 -8.14 10.23
C ASP A 36 -20.97 -8.92 9.16
N THR A 37 -21.02 -10.25 9.23
CA THR A 37 -20.21 -11.14 8.40
C THR A 37 -21.01 -12.37 8.00
N GLY A 38 -21.00 -12.72 6.71
CA GLY A 38 -21.68 -13.92 6.22
C GLY A 38 -21.04 -15.25 6.65
N SER A 39 -19.73 -15.25 6.96
CA SER A 39 -18.99 -16.45 7.39
C SER A 39 -17.79 -16.05 8.25
N VAL A 40 -17.73 -16.58 9.48
CA VAL A 40 -16.62 -16.35 10.41
C VAL A 40 -15.28 -16.81 9.81
N ALA A 41 -15.26 -17.98 9.16
CA ALA A 41 -14.04 -18.53 8.57
C ALA A 41 -13.48 -17.62 7.47
N SER A 42 -14.33 -17.12 6.58
CA SER A 42 -13.92 -16.21 5.50
C SER A 42 -13.44 -14.88 6.07
N SER A 43 -14.12 -14.34 7.08
CA SER A 43 -13.70 -13.09 7.73
C SER A 43 -12.35 -13.21 8.42
N VAL A 44 -12.07 -14.32 9.11
CA VAL A 44 -10.76 -14.57 9.72
C VAL A 44 -9.68 -14.65 8.64
N ALA A 45 -9.95 -15.32 7.51
CA ALA A 45 -9.01 -15.40 6.39
C ALA A 45 -8.69 -14.02 5.81
N LEU A 46 -9.71 -13.18 5.62
CA LEU A 46 -9.54 -11.79 5.15
C LEU A 46 -8.71 -10.97 6.15
N ILE A 47 -9.03 -11.01 7.44
CA ILE A 47 -8.29 -10.30 8.49
C ILE A 47 -6.79 -10.68 8.46
N VAL A 48 -6.49 -11.97 8.37
CA VAL A 48 -5.10 -12.44 8.32
C VAL A 48 -4.42 -11.96 7.04
N LEU A 49 -5.08 -12.06 5.88
CA LEU A 49 -4.53 -11.59 4.61
C LEU A 49 -4.28 -10.07 4.62
N THR A 50 -5.23 -9.28 5.13
CA THR A 50 -5.12 -7.83 5.26
C THR A 50 -3.99 -7.45 6.21
N ALA A 51 -3.86 -8.15 7.35
CA ALA A 51 -2.76 -7.93 8.30
C ALA A 51 -1.39 -8.23 7.67
N VAL A 52 -1.25 -9.35 6.97
CA VAL A 52 -0.01 -9.69 6.23
C VAL A 52 0.31 -8.62 5.20
N GLY A 53 -0.70 -8.15 4.46
CA GLY A 53 -0.58 -7.01 3.55
C GLY A 53 -0.05 -5.77 4.26
N ALA A 54 -0.63 -5.38 5.39
CA ALA A 54 -0.21 -4.22 6.17
C ALA A 54 1.26 -4.32 6.61
N PHE A 55 1.68 -5.48 7.12
CA PHE A 55 3.07 -5.71 7.51
C PHE A 55 4.03 -5.67 6.30
N ALA A 56 3.63 -6.19 5.15
CA ALA A 56 4.41 -6.11 3.93
C ALA A 56 4.62 -4.64 3.49
N VAL A 57 3.56 -3.83 3.46
CA VAL A 57 3.62 -2.40 3.12
C VAL A 57 4.50 -1.64 4.11
N ALA A 58 4.34 -1.90 5.42
CA ALA A 58 5.21 -1.32 6.45
C ALA A 58 6.68 -1.70 6.26
N GLY A 59 6.95 -2.96 5.88
CA GLY A 59 8.28 -3.44 5.53
C GLY A 59 8.89 -2.69 4.34
N PHE A 60 8.11 -2.46 3.27
CA PHE A 60 8.55 -1.69 2.11
C PHE A 60 8.76 -0.21 2.45
N ALA A 61 7.94 0.39 3.31
CA ALA A 61 8.13 1.74 3.80
C ALA A 61 9.48 1.89 4.53
N LEU A 62 9.75 0.99 5.49
CA LEU A 62 11.00 0.98 6.26
C LEU A 62 12.22 0.73 5.36
N ALA A 63 12.11 -0.21 4.42
CA ALA A 63 13.16 -0.51 3.46
C ALA A 63 13.45 0.70 2.54
N THR A 64 12.42 1.43 2.13
CA THR A 64 12.53 2.64 1.33
C THR A 64 13.26 3.75 2.09
N TRP A 65 12.93 3.96 3.38
CA TRP A 65 13.68 4.89 4.25
C TRP A 65 15.12 4.47 4.51
N ARG A 66 15.43 3.17 4.44
CA ARG A 66 16.80 2.65 4.51
C ARG A 66 17.55 2.73 3.18
N GLY A 67 16.90 3.18 2.11
CA GLY A 67 17.49 3.26 0.77
C GLY A 67 17.64 1.90 0.07
N ALA A 68 17.03 0.83 0.60
CA ALA A 68 17.13 -0.50 0.04
C ALA A 68 16.35 -0.64 -1.28
N SER A 69 16.90 -1.35 -2.26
CA SER A 69 16.28 -1.54 -3.59
C SER A 69 14.97 -2.32 -3.52
N TRP A 70 14.91 -3.35 -2.67
CA TRP A 70 13.72 -4.18 -2.49
C TRP A 70 12.52 -3.40 -1.93
N GLY A 71 12.75 -2.34 -1.15
CA GLY A 71 11.69 -1.46 -0.65
C GLY A 71 11.00 -0.69 -1.79
N ARG A 72 11.78 -0.20 -2.76
CA ARG A 72 11.25 0.53 -3.92
C ARG A 72 10.49 -0.38 -4.87
N SER A 73 11.04 -1.56 -5.19
CA SER A 73 10.36 -2.52 -6.07
C SER A 73 9.09 -3.06 -5.43
N GLY A 74 9.15 -3.41 -4.14
CA GLY A 74 7.97 -3.85 -3.38
C GLY A 74 6.89 -2.78 -3.33
N GLY A 75 7.27 -1.54 -3.00
CA GLY A 75 6.37 -0.39 -3.04
C GLY A 75 5.72 -0.21 -4.41
N ILE A 76 6.47 -0.26 -5.51
CA ILE A 76 5.91 -0.14 -6.88
C ILE A 76 4.86 -1.22 -7.12
N VAL A 77 5.14 -2.47 -6.73
CA VAL A 77 4.18 -3.58 -6.87
C VAL A 77 2.92 -3.30 -6.04
N THR A 78 3.06 -2.85 -4.78
CA THR A 78 1.91 -2.47 -3.96
C THR A 78 1.06 -1.39 -4.63
N GLN A 79 1.68 -0.38 -5.25
CA GLN A 79 0.94 0.67 -5.95
C GLN A 79 0.17 0.15 -7.16
N LEU A 80 0.77 -0.77 -7.93
CA LEU A 80 0.07 -1.42 -9.04
C LEU A 80 -1.10 -2.28 -8.55
N LEU A 81 -0.93 -2.99 -7.43
CA LEU A 81 -2.01 -3.74 -6.80
C LEU A 81 -3.12 -2.82 -6.29
N ALA A 82 -2.80 -1.68 -5.68
CA ALA A 82 -3.78 -0.69 -5.24
C ALA A 82 -4.57 -0.10 -6.42
N LEU A 83 -3.91 0.18 -7.54
CA LEU A 83 -4.58 0.62 -8.78
C LEU A 83 -5.50 -0.47 -9.33
N ALA A 84 -5.07 -1.74 -9.29
CA ALA A 84 -5.93 -2.87 -9.69
C ALA A 84 -7.15 -3.01 -8.78
N VAL A 85 -6.98 -2.87 -7.46
CA VAL A 85 -8.09 -2.86 -6.49
C VAL A 85 -9.05 -1.71 -6.76
N ALA A 86 -8.54 -0.51 -7.03
CA ALA A 86 -9.39 0.64 -7.34
C ALA A 86 -10.15 0.46 -8.66
N GLY A 87 -9.51 -0.13 -9.68
CA GLY A 87 -10.20 -0.53 -10.92
C GLY A 87 -11.32 -1.53 -10.64
N GLY A 88 -11.05 -2.56 -9.83
CA GLY A 88 -12.06 -3.51 -9.38
C GLY A 88 -13.24 -2.85 -8.66
N ALA A 89 -12.97 -1.84 -7.83
CA ALA A 89 -14.01 -1.08 -7.14
C ALA A 89 -14.87 -0.21 -8.08
N LEU A 90 -14.40 0.09 -9.31
CA LEU A 90 -15.20 0.79 -10.33
C LEU A 90 -16.02 -0.17 -11.20
N THR A 91 -15.56 -1.40 -11.39
CA THR A 91 -16.14 -2.37 -12.34
C THR A 91 -16.84 -3.56 -11.67
N GLY A 92 -16.80 -3.65 -10.34
CA GLY A 92 -17.37 -4.76 -9.58
C GLY A 92 -18.91 -4.78 -9.56
N GLU A 93 -19.48 -5.80 -8.91
CA GLU A 93 -20.93 -5.99 -8.79
C GLU A 93 -21.60 -4.88 -7.97
N ASP A 94 -20.89 -4.31 -7.00
CA ASP A 94 -21.27 -3.11 -6.24
C ASP A 94 -20.21 -2.01 -6.44
N PRO A 95 -20.36 -1.16 -7.48
CA PRO A 95 -19.38 -0.11 -7.75
C PRO A 95 -19.31 0.91 -6.62
N GLN A 96 -18.09 1.20 -6.16
CA GLN A 96 -17.81 2.18 -5.09
C GLN A 96 -16.86 3.27 -5.60
N PRO A 97 -17.35 4.25 -6.38
CA PRO A 97 -16.49 5.27 -7.01
C PRO A 97 -15.72 6.11 -5.99
N GLY A 98 -16.33 6.42 -4.84
CA GLY A 98 -15.67 7.17 -3.78
C GLY A 98 -14.45 6.46 -3.22
N PHE A 99 -14.57 5.15 -2.96
CA PHE A 99 -13.45 4.31 -2.53
C PHE A 99 -12.37 4.22 -3.60
N ALA A 100 -12.77 4.00 -4.86
CA ALA A 100 -11.83 3.93 -5.97
C ALA A 100 -11.00 5.22 -6.10
N VAL A 101 -11.62 6.40 -6.06
CA VAL A 101 -10.90 7.68 -6.11
C VAL A 101 -9.95 7.84 -4.92
N ALA A 102 -10.40 7.48 -3.71
CA ALA A 102 -9.59 7.55 -2.51
C ALA A 102 -8.34 6.65 -2.56
N VAL A 103 -8.39 5.53 -3.31
CA VAL A 103 -7.26 4.61 -3.51
C VAL A 103 -6.39 5.02 -4.70
N VAL A 104 -6.96 5.44 -5.83
CA VAL A 104 -6.20 5.82 -7.03
C VAL A 104 -5.26 6.99 -6.77
N LEU A 105 -5.73 8.02 -6.05
CA LEU A 105 -4.96 9.24 -5.82
C LEU A 105 -3.62 8.98 -5.09
N PRO A 106 -3.60 8.35 -3.90
CA PRO A 106 -2.34 8.00 -3.26
C PRO A 106 -1.55 7.00 -4.10
N ALA A 107 -2.22 6.09 -4.81
CA ALA A 107 -1.50 5.06 -5.57
C ALA A 107 -0.69 5.62 -6.75
N LEU A 108 -1.28 6.55 -7.51
CA LEU A 108 -0.57 7.25 -8.59
C LEU A 108 0.58 8.12 -8.05
N LEU A 109 0.35 8.82 -6.93
CA LEU A 109 1.36 9.65 -6.30
C LEU A 109 2.54 8.80 -5.81
N GLY A 110 2.27 7.70 -5.12
CA GLY A 110 3.27 6.77 -4.61
C GLY A 110 4.06 6.12 -5.74
N LEU A 111 3.37 5.68 -6.80
CA LEU A 111 4.01 5.11 -7.96
C LEU A 111 4.99 6.10 -8.60
N ALA A 112 4.58 7.35 -8.79
CA ALA A 112 5.42 8.40 -9.34
C ALA A 112 6.65 8.67 -8.45
N LEU A 113 6.46 8.83 -7.13
CA LEU A 113 7.54 9.06 -6.18
C LEU A 113 8.55 7.91 -6.16
N LEU A 114 8.07 6.66 -6.15
CA LEU A 114 8.91 5.47 -6.13
C LEU A 114 9.71 5.29 -7.42
N ILE A 115 9.12 5.58 -8.58
CA ILE A 115 9.81 5.58 -9.88
C ILE A 115 10.93 6.63 -9.89
N VAL A 116 10.64 7.86 -9.41
CA VAL A 116 11.65 8.93 -9.34
C VAL A 116 12.77 8.54 -8.36
N ALA A 117 12.44 7.97 -7.21
CA ALA A 117 13.40 7.46 -6.24
C ALA A 117 14.31 6.37 -6.84
N ALA A 118 13.72 5.40 -7.56
CA ALA A 118 14.47 4.34 -8.23
C ALA A 118 15.42 4.88 -9.30
N ARG A 119 14.97 5.85 -10.11
CA ARG A 119 15.80 6.52 -11.12
C ARG A 119 16.94 7.33 -10.50
N ALA A 120 16.67 8.02 -9.38
CA ALA A 120 17.70 8.78 -8.66
C ALA A 120 18.78 7.85 -8.09
N ALA A 121 18.39 6.71 -7.52
CA ALA A 121 19.33 5.70 -7.05
C ALA A 121 20.18 5.12 -8.20
N ALA A 122 19.56 4.80 -9.34
CA ALA A 122 20.27 4.26 -10.50
C ALA A 122 21.28 5.25 -11.11
N ARG A 123 21.01 6.56 -11.06
CA ARG A 123 21.96 7.59 -11.50
C ARG A 123 23.22 7.64 -10.62
N ARG A 124 23.06 7.52 -9.30
CA ARG A 124 24.19 7.50 -8.35
C ARG A 124 25.12 6.30 -8.51
N LEU A 125 24.62 5.17 -9.01
CA LEU A 125 25.45 3.98 -9.29
C LEU A 125 26.29 4.13 -10.57
N ARG A 126 25.97 5.11 -11.42
CA ARG A 126 26.65 5.36 -12.70
C ARG A 126 27.61 6.55 -12.67
N SER A 127 27.64 7.31 -11.57
CA SER A 127 28.56 8.42 -11.31
C SER A 127 29.73 7.94 -10.46
#